data_AF-A0AAV0FU12-F1
#
_entry.id   AF-A0AAV0FU12-F1
#
_cell.length_a   1.000
_cell.length_b   1.000
_cell.length_c   1.000
_cell.angle_alpha   90.00
_cell.angle_beta   90.00
_cell.angle_gamma   90.00
#
_symmetry.space_group_name_H-M   'P 1'
#
loop_
_entity.id
_entity.type
_entity.pdbx_description
1 polymer ?
#
loop_
_entity_poly.entity_id
_entity_poly.type
_entity_poly.pdbx_seq_one_letter_code
_entity_poly.pdbx_strand_id
1 'polypeptide(L)'
;MNRSWMYGKRNTLEFMNGVAEFCKCCLEYRALTGYDELYCPCVDCANIYSFRSIETIREHLIRRGFRQEYYVWVWHGEKGGYTEDQTKVNEMTNITIENLSDAEGENNEETESESEGEGNDEDDIEDNDESDNVDQINEMMGEVKDHFSGRPRIFESLSQAAEKPLYHGCTKYTKLSAVITLYNVKAKNNWSDTSFTSLLEVLHDMLPDGNEMPKSNYYAKKLMCPLGLEYKKFDACPNDCVLYRNEYCMLNKCPRCGKSRYKRNDVDSNSDKKGPPAKVLWYLPIIPRLKRLFSIKANAKYLRWHGEQRKKDGMLRHPADSPQWKTIDESFPDFGKEVRNLRLALCTDGMNPYGSFSSQHTTWPVL
;
A
#
# COMPACT_ATOMS: atom_id res chain seq x y z
N MET A 1 -21.67 14.79 -14.87
CA MET A 1 -21.55 16.15 -14.30
C MET A 1 -20.11 16.61 -14.43
N ASN A 2 -19.88 17.91 -14.70
CA ASN A 2 -18.53 18.48 -14.72
C ASN A 2 -17.96 18.52 -13.29
N ARG A 3 -16.88 17.77 -13.05
CA ARG A 3 -16.23 17.62 -11.74
C ARG A 3 -14.87 18.30 -11.67
N SER A 4 -14.52 19.12 -12.66
CA SER A 4 -13.25 19.86 -12.71
C SER A 4 -13.02 20.72 -11.46
N TRP A 5 -14.11 21.23 -10.86
CA TRP A 5 -14.07 22.03 -9.66
C TRP A 5 -13.43 21.32 -8.46
N MET A 6 -13.50 19.99 -8.35
CA MET A 6 -12.98 19.22 -7.21
C MET A 6 -11.48 19.40 -7.00
N TYR A 7 -10.75 19.71 -8.07
CA TYR A 7 -9.30 19.87 -8.08
C TYR A 7 -8.87 21.30 -8.47
N GLY A 8 -9.82 22.22 -8.52
CA GLY A 8 -9.59 23.64 -8.74
C GLY A 8 -9.13 24.39 -7.48
N LYS A 9 -9.12 25.72 -7.56
CA LYS A 9 -8.75 26.60 -6.44
C LYS A 9 -9.80 26.50 -5.33
N ARG A 10 -9.37 26.07 -4.13
CA ARG A 10 -10.26 25.82 -2.97
C ARG A 10 -10.93 27.05 -2.37
N ASN A 11 -10.42 28.25 -2.66
CA ASN A 11 -11.01 29.52 -2.23
C ASN A 11 -12.04 30.07 -3.22
N THR A 12 -12.45 29.28 -4.21
CA THR A 12 -13.46 29.69 -5.19
C THR A 12 -14.86 29.34 -4.73
N LEU A 13 -15.83 30.13 -5.19
CA LEU A 13 -17.25 29.83 -4.97
C LEU A 13 -17.65 28.51 -5.62
N GLU A 14 -17.06 28.17 -6.76
CA GLU A 14 -17.28 26.91 -7.48
C GLU A 14 -16.87 25.70 -6.63
N PHE A 15 -15.67 25.72 -6.03
CA PHE A 15 -15.24 24.66 -5.11
C PHE A 15 -16.15 24.55 -3.89
N MET A 16 -16.52 25.68 -3.27
CA MET A 16 -17.38 25.69 -2.08
C MET A 16 -18.78 25.15 -2.37
N ASN A 17 -19.36 25.53 -3.52
CA ASN A 17 -20.66 25.03 -3.97
C ASN A 17 -20.60 23.53 -4.28
N GLY A 18 -19.53 23.07 -4.95
CA GLY A 18 -19.32 21.66 -5.20
C GLY A 18 -19.15 20.84 -3.92
N VAL A 19 -18.42 21.35 -2.92
CA VAL A 19 -18.33 20.68 -1.60
C VAL A 19 -19.70 20.61 -0.93
N ALA A 20 -20.53 21.66 -1.04
CA ALA A 20 -21.88 21.65 -0.51
C ALA A 20 -22.77 20.61 -1.22
N GLU A 21 -22.65 20.50 -2.55
CA GLU A 21 -23.32 19.47 -3.35
C GLU A 21 -22.89 18.07 -2.92
N PHE A 22 -21.57 17.84 -2.79
CA PHE A 22 -21.03 16.58 -2.29
C PHE A 22 -21.60 16.24 -0.91
N CYS A 23 -21.62 17.20 0.01
CA CYS A 23 -22.17 16.99 1.35
C CYS A 23 -23.66 16.64 1.32
N LYS A 24 -24.42 17.28 0.42
CA LYS A 24 -25.84 16.95 0.21
C LYS A 24 -26.01 15.51 -0.28
N CYS A 25 -25.25 15.08 -1.30
CA CYS A 25 -25.29 13.71 -1.79
C CYS A 25 -24.90 12.69 -0.70
N CYS A 26 -23.93 13.02 0.15
CA CYS A 26 -23.58 12.18 1.29
C CYS A 26 -24.73 12.04 2.29
N LEU A 27 -25.44 13.13 2.61
CA LEU A 27 -26.59 13.09 3.52
C LEU A 27 -27.77 12.31 2.92
N GLU A 28 -28.03 12.47 1.62
CA GLU A 28 -29.03 11.67 0.89
C GLU A 28 -28.65 10.19 0.91
N TYR A 29 -27.38 9.86 0.66
CA TYR A 29 -26.88 8.48 0.75
C TYR A 29 -27.02 7.90 2.16
N ARG A 30 -26.73 8.69 3.21
CA ARG A 30 -26.96 8.32 4.61
C ARG A 30 -28.43 8.03 4.87
N ALA A 31 -29.34 8.90 4.41
CA ALA A 31 -30.77 8.71 4.60
C ALA A 31 -31.31 7.47 3.89
N LEU A 32 -30.81 7.19 2.67
CA LEU A 32 -31.19 6.02 1.88
C LEU A 32 -30.68 4.69 2.46
N THR A 33 -29.48 4.70 3.06
CA THR A 33 -28.82 3.47 3.53
C THR A 33 -28.97 3.22 5.03
N GLY A 34 -29.46 4.20 5.79
CA GLY A 34 -29.59 4.14 7.25
C GLY A 34 -28.25 4.14 8.01
N TYR A 35 -27.14 4.49 7.36
CA TYR A 35 -25.80 4.40 7.95
C TYR A 35 -25.34 5.72 8.57
N ASP A 36 -25.04 5.71 9.87
CA ASP A 36 -24.79 6.93 10.65
C ASP A 36 -23.43 7.60 10.34
N GLU A 37 -22.50 6.89 9.70
CA GLU A 37 -21.16 7.39 9.36
C GLU A 37 -20.94 7.56 7.84
N LEU A 38 -20.16 8.56 7.45
CA LEU A 38 -19.84 8.86 6.05
C LEU A 38 -18.33 8.87 5.84
N TYR A 39 -17.86 8.26 4.74
CA TYR A 39 -16.43 8.28 4.41
C TYR A 39 -15.96 9.68 4.06
N CYS A 40 -14.75 10.04 4.47
CA CYS A 40 -14.15 11.32 4.13
C CYS A 40 -13.22 11.15 2.92
N PRO A 41 -13.53 11.73 1.75
CA PRO A 41 -12.68 11.65 0.57
C PRO A 41 -11.54 12.67 0.59
N CYS A 42 -11.23 13.31 1.73
CA CYS A 42 -10.15 14.27 1.75
C CYS A 42 -8.79 13.61 1.51
N VAL A 43 -7.77 14.40 1.17
CA VAL A 43 -6.41 13.89 0.90
C VAL A 43 -5.88 13.03 2.06
N ASP A 44 -6.07 13.48 3.30
CA ASP A 44 -5.55 12.79 4.48
C ASP A 44 -6.37 11.53 4.82
N CYS A 45 -7.69 11.59 4.61
CA CYS A 45 -8.60 10.51 5.00
C CYS A 45 -8.81 9.46 3.91
N ALA A 46 -8.60 9.80 2.64
CA ALA A 46 -8.57 8.95 1.47
C ALA A 46 -9.77 7.98 1.25
N ASN A 47 -10.96 8.26 1.78
CA ASN A 47 -12.10 7.33 1.91
C ASN A 47 -11.83 6.10 2.79
N ILE A 48 -10.85 6.21 3.68
CA ILE A 48 -10.43 5.19 4.64
C ILE A 48 -11.05 5.46 6.02
N TYR A 49 -11.18 6.74 6.39
CA TYR A 49 -11.81 7.17 7.63
C TYR A 49 -13.23 7.67 7.40
N SER A 50 -14.13 7.34 8.33
CA SER A 50 -15.52 7.78 8.34
C SER A 50 -15.81 8.66 9.55
N PHE A 51 -16.79 9.56 9.39
CA PHE A 51 -17.23 10.46 10.44
C PHE A 51 -18.76 10.52 10.46
N ARG A 52 -19.35 10.62 11.67
CA ARG A 52 -20.78 10.91 11.82
C ARG A 52 -21.13 12.32 11.39
N SER A 53 -20.25 13.27 11.70
CA SER A 53 -20.48 14.67 11.34
C SER A 53 -20.11 14.93 9.88
N ILE A 54 -21.11 15.28 9.07
CA ILE A 54 -20.87 15.79 7.71
C ILE A 54 -20.04 17.08 7.74
N GLU A 55 -20.16 17.87 8.81
CA GLU A 55 -19.42 19.12 8.95
C GLU A 55 -17.92 18.87 9.13
N THR A 56 -17.53 17.78 9.80
CA THR A 56 -16.12 17.37 9.88
C THR A 56 -15.57 16.99 8.51
N ILE A 57 -16.35 16.28 7.70
CA ILE A 57 -15.97 15.93 6.33
C ILE A 57 -15.86 17.19 5.48
N ARG A 58 -16.83 18.09 5.57
CA ARG A 58 -16.80 19.39 4.90
C ARG A 58 -15.55 20.19 5.25
N GLU A 59 -15.22 20.30 6.53
CA GLU A 59 -14.02 21.01 7.00
C GLU A 59 -12.76 20.39 6.41
N HIS A 60 -12.66 19.05 6.42
CA HIS A 60 -11.54 18.33 5.83
C HIS A 60 -11.42 18.60 4.33
N LEU A 61 -12.53 18.63 3.58
CA LEU A 61 -12.51 18.92 2.15
C LEU A 61 -12.10 20.37 1.86
N ILE A 62 -12.55 21.32 2.67
CA ILE A 62 -12.11 22.72 2.54
C ILE A 62 -10.61 22.85 2.85
N ARG A 63 -10.15 22.27 3.96
CA ARG A 63 -8.77 22.42 4.46
C ARG A 63 -7.75 21.56 3.74
N ARG A 64 -8.14 20.40 3.23
CA ARG A 64 -7.22 19.40 2.63
C ARG A 64 -7.50 19.15 1.15
N GLY A 65 -8.70 19.45 0.66
CA GLY A 65 -9.12 19.09 -0.69
C GLY A 65 -9.52 17.61 -0.79
N PHE A 66 -10.06 17.22 -1.93
CA PHE A 66 -10.34 15.82 -2.25
C PHE A 66 -9.04 15.07 -2.55
N ARG A 67 -8.99 13.78 -2.20
CA ARG A 67 -7.97 12.87 -2.73
C ARG A 67 -8.03 12.91 -4.26
N GLN A 68 -6.86 12.83 -4.90
CA GLN A 68 -6.80 12.84 -6.35
C GLN A 68 -7.57 11.65 -6.95
N GLU A 69 -8.05 11.85 -8.18
CA GLU A 69 -8.71 10.84 -9.01
C GLU A 69 -10.04 10.28 -8.48
N TYR A 70 -10.61 10.90 -7.45
CA TYR A 70 -11.93 10.58 -6.92
C TYR A 70 -13.06 11.33 -7.64
N TYR A 71 -13.10 11.21 -8.97
CA TYR A 71 -14.10 11.88 -9.81
C TYR A 71 -15.48 11.22 -9.78
N VAL A 72 -15.63 10.03 -9.21
CA VAL A 72 -16.93 9.36 -9.06
C VAL A 72 -17.11 9.04 -7.58
N TRP A 73 -18.20 9.53 -6.98
CA TRP A 73 -18.49 9.43 -5.56
C TRP A 73 -19.04 8.05 -5.17
N VAL A 74 -18.33 6.99 -5.58
CA VAL A 74 -18.71 5.58 -5.41
C VAL A 74 -18.90 5.16 -3.95
N TRP A 75 -18.28 5.86 -3.00
CA TRP A 75 -18.45 5.62 -1.56
C TRP A 75 -19.68 6.35 -0.97
N HIS A 76 -20.35 7.15 -1.80
CA HIS A 76 -21.45 8.04 -1.44
C HIS A 76 -22.66 7.83 -2.38
N GLY A 77 -22.78 6.63 -2.96
CA GLY A 77 -23.97 6.20 -3.70
C GLY A 77 -24.02 6.55 -5.18
N GLU A 78 -23.00 7.21 -5.72
CA GLU A 78 -22.99 7.52 -7.16
C GLU A 78 -22.69 6.27 -8.00
N LYS A 79 -23.53 6.03 -9.01
CA LYS A 79 -23.33 5.02 -10.05
C LYS A 79 -22.88 5.72 -11.33
N GLY A 80 -21.67 5.44 -11.83
CA GLY A 80 -21.16 6.02 -13.07
C GLY A 80 -20.31 5.03 -13.86
N GLY A 81 -20.70 4.78 -15.11
CA GLY A 81 -19.83 4.27 -16.18
C GLY A 81 -19.17 5.44 -16.91
N TYR A 82 -17.93 5.28 -17.36
CA TYR A 82 -17.19 6.30 -18.09
C TYR A 82 -17.70 6.36 -19.54
N THR A 83 -18.06 7.54 -20.03
CA THR A 83 -18.31 7.78 -21.47
C THR A 83 -17.08 8.43 -22.11
N GLU A 84 -16.80 8.02 -23.35
CA GLU A 84 -15.58 8.21 -24.15
C GLU A 84 -15.06 9.66 -24.29
N ASP A 85 -15.88 10.68 -24.04
CA ASP A 85 -15.57 12.10 -24.28
C ASP A 85 -14.61 12.75 -23.24
N GLN A 86 -14.27 12.06 -22.14
CA GLN A 86 -13.35 12.58 -21.12
C GLN A 86 -11.87 12.30 -21.41
N THR A 87 -11.55 11.62 -22.51
CA THR A 87 -10.18 11.25 -22.92
C THR A 87 -9.31 12.45 -23.33
N LYS A 88 -9.90 13.56 -23.78
CA LYS A 88 -9.14 14.72 -24.33
C LYS A 88 -8.63 15.74 -23.31
N VAL A 89 -9.08 15.70 -22.06
CA VAL A 89 -8.55 16.60 -21.00
C VAL A 89 -7.30 16.01 -20.32
N ASN A 90 -7.01 14.74 -20.62
CA ASN A 90 -5.89 13.97 -20.08
C ASN A 90 -4.65 13.99 -21.00
N GLU A 91 -4.40 15.08 -21.73
CA GLU A 91 -3.06 15.32 -22.33
C GLU A 91 -2.18 16.19 -21.41
N MET A 92 -2.73 16.72 -20.30
CA MET A 92 -1.99 17.41 -19.23
C MET A 92 -1.80 16.52 -17.98
N THR A 93 -1.97 15.19 -18.13
CA THR A 93 -1.94 14.19 -17.03
C THR A 93 -0.61 13.47 -16.84
N ASN A 94 0.46 13.90 -17.50
CA ASN A 94 1.76 13.23 -17.41
C ASN A 94 2.69 13.77 -16.30
N ILE A 95 2.20 14.50 -15.28
CA ILE A 95 3.07 15.09 -14.23
C ILE A 95 2.81 14.53 -12.82
N THR A 96 1.81 13.67 -12.61
CA THR A 96 1.58 13.04 -11.28
C THR A 96 1.55 11.52 -11.28
N ILE A 97 1.81 10.89 -12.43
CA ILE A 97 2.06 9.44 -12.54
C ILE A 97 3.42 9.06 -11.90
N GLU A 98 4.28 10.02 -11.56
CA GLU A 98 5.57 9.74 -10.90
C GLU A 98 5.46 9.24 -9.44
N ASN A 99 4.34 9.46 -8.71
CA ASN A 99 4.32 9.14 -7.27
C ASN A 99 3.83 7.72 -6.91
N LEU A 100 3.70 6.86 -7.92
CA LEU A 100 3.40 5.43 -7.82
C LEU A 100 4.28 4.55 -8.73
N SER A 101 5.14 5.14 -9.57
CA SER A 101 6.14 4.45 -10.40
C SER A 101 7.49 4.23 -9.71
N ASP A 102 7.79 4.93 -8.60
CA ASP A 102 9.12 4.86 -7.96
C ASP A 102 9.48 3.52 -7.28
N ALA A 103 8.68 2.47 -7.45
CA ALA A 103 8.98 1.12 -6.96
C ALA A 103 9.07 0.06 -8.07
N GLU A 104 8.64 0.34 -9.30
CA GLU A 104 8.70 -0.63 -10.41
C GLU A 104 8.90 0.09 -11.76
N GLY A 105 10.13 0.08 -12.26
CA GLY A 105 10.48 0.37 -13.65
C GLY A 105 11.19 1.70 -13.91
N GLU A 106 12.53 1.67 -13.90
CA GLU A 106 13.32 2.54 -14.78
C GLU A 106 14.11 1.66 -15.74
N ASN A 107 13.85 1.87 -17.04
CA ASN A 107 14.55 1.24 -18.15
C ASN A 107 16.05 1.47 -18.07
N ASN A 108 16.85 0.46 -18.43
CA ASN A 108 18.05 0.67 -19.23
C ASN A 108 18.23 -0.55 -20.15
N GLU A 109 18.14 -0.28 -21.44
CA GLU A 109 18.79 -1.10 -22.46
C GLU A 109 20.29 -1.10 -22.16
N GLU A 110 20.88 -2.28 -22.00
CA GLU A 110 22.19 -2.63 -22.55
C GLU A 110 22.46 -4.11 -22.25
N THR A 111 22.42 -4.90 -23.32
CA THR A 111 22.95 -6.26 -23.41
C THR A 111 24.41 -6.29 -23.01
N GLU A 112 24.80 -7.19 -22.11
CA GLU A 112 26.10 -7.85 -22.19
C GLU A 112 26.05 -9.24 -21.53
N SER A 113 26.69 -10.16 -22.23
CA SER A 113 26.76 -11.60 -22.03
C SER A 113 27.95 -12.01 -21.16
N GLU A 114 27.84 -13.22 -20.59
CA GLU A 114 28.92 -14.04 -19.97
C GLU A 114 29.29 -13.67 -18.51
N SER A 115 29.60 -14.59 -17.58
CA SER A 115 29.98 -16.01 -17.65
C SER A 115 29.59 -16.75 -16.36
N GLU A 116 29.52 -18.08 -16.47
CA GLU A 116 29.29 -19.06 -15.41
C GLU A 116 30.27 -18.97 -14.22
N GLY A 117 29.77 -19.35 -13.04
CA GLY A 117 30.54 -19.58 -11.82
C GLY A 117 29.77 -20.52 -10.90
N GLU A 118 29.94 -21.81 -11.13
CA GLU A 118 29.38 -22.91 -10.35
C GLU A 118 29.76 -22.83 -8.86
N GLY A 119 28.78 -23.07 -7.99
CA GLY A 119 28.94 -23.22 -6.55
C GLY A 119 27.72 -23.93 -5.98
N ASN A 120 27.71 -25.26 -6.07
CA ASN A 120 26.69 -26.15 -5.53
C ASN A 120 26.60 -26.01 -4.00
N ASP A 121 25.40 -25.73 -3.50
CA ASP A 121 24.93 -26.21 -2.20
C ASP A 121 23.45 -26.57 -2.37
N GLU A 122 23.20 -27.86 -2.51
CA GLU A 122 21.87 -28.49 -2.54
C GLU A 122 21.21 -28.36 -1.16
N ASP A 123 20.34 -27.38 -1.00
CA ASP A 123 19.26 -27.44 0.00
C ASP A 123 17.94 -27.46 -0.78
N ASP A 124 17.34 -28.64 -0.87
CA ASP A 124 16.02 -28.91 -1.45
C ASP A 124 14.96 -27.98 -0.85
N ILE A 125 14.72 -26.84 -1.50
CA ILE A 125 13.45 -26.12 -1.37
C ILE A 125 12.50 -26.86 -2.30
N GLU A 126 11.67 -27.73 -1.74
CA GLU A 126 10.50 -28.26 -2.44
C GLU A 126 9.72 -27.07 -3.03
N ASP A 127 9.79 -26.94 -4.37
CA ASP A 127 8.94 -26.08 -5.17
C ASP A 127 7.49 -26.49 -4.89
N ASN A 128 6.85 -25.81 -3.93
CA ASN A 128 5.48 -26.10 -3.59
C ASN A 128 4.57 -25.57 -4.72
N ASP A 129 4.04 -26.54 -5.43
CA ASP A 129 3.18 -26.50 -6.60
C ASP A 129 2.09 -25.41 -6.55
N GLU A 130 1.70 -24.89 -7.72
CA GLU A 130 0.78 -23.75 -7.95
C GLU A 130 -0.66 -23.92 -7.38
N SER A 131 -0.90 -24.98 -6.61
CA SER A 131 -2.14 -25.33 -5.91
C SER A 131 -2.40 -24.52 -4.63
N ASP A 132 -1.38 -23.89 -4.03
CA ASP A 132 -1.46 -23.27 -2.69
C ASP A 132 -2.11 -21.88 -2.62
N ASN A 133 -2.33 -21.21 -3.76
CA ASN A 133 -2.78 -19.81 -3.77
C ASN A 133 -4.22 -19.64 -3.22
N VAL A 134 -5.10 -20.63 -3.37
CA VAL A 134 -6.50 -20.53 -2.92
C VAL A 134 -6.61 -20.72 -1.41
N ASP A 135 -5.86 -21.67 -0.85
CA ASP A 135 -5.83 -21.92 0.60
C ASP A 135 -5.18 -20.76 1.36
N GLN A 136 -4.17 -20.12 0.75
CA GLN A 136 -3.55 -18.92 1.30
C GLN A 136 -4.53 -17.73 1.37
N ILE A 137 -5.43 -17.57 0.39
CA ILE A 137 -6.46 -16.50 0.40
C ILE A 137 -7.45 -16.71 1.56
N ASN A 138 -7.89 -17.95 1.79
CA ASN A 138 -8.81 -18.26 2.89
C ASN A 138 -8.17 -18.01 4.26
N GLU A 139 -6.89 -18.39 4.44
CA GLU A 139 -6.13 -18.06 5.64
C GLU A 139 -5.93 -16.54 5.80
N MET A 140 -5.64 -15.84 4.70
CA MET A 140 -5.49 -14.38 4.67
C MET A 140 -6.77 -13.63 5.06
N MET A 141 -7.96 -14.13 4.71
CA MET A 141 -9.25 -13.50 5.01
C MET A 141 -9.61 -13.56 6.50
N GLY A 142 -9.14 -14.56 7.24
CA GLY A 142 -9.37 -14.69 8.68
C GLY A 142 -8.89 -13.48 9.49
N GLU A 143 -7.73 -12.91 9.13
CA GLU A 143 -7.18 -11.71 9.79
C GLU A 143 -7.74 -10.39 9.28
N VAL A 144 -8.12 -10.32 8.00
CA VAL A 144 -8.79 -9.14 7.47
C VAL A 144 -10.05 -8.90 8.31
N LYS A 145 -10.74 -9.94 8.79
CA LYS A 145 -11.89 -9.76 9.69
C LYS A 145 -11.57 -8.93 10.93
N ASP A 146 -10.50 -9.23 11.64
CA ASP A 146 -10.12 -8.53 12.88
C ASP A 146 -9.58 -7.12 12.59
N HIS A 147 -8.78 -6.96 11.53
CA HIS A 147 -8.28 -5.65 11.09
C HIS A 147 -9.41 -4.73 10.59
N PHE A 148 -10.54 -5.31 10.18
CA PHE A 148 -11.74 -4.62 9.70
C PHE A 148 -12.88 -4.66 10.72
N SER A 149 -12.62 -4.93 11.99
CA SER A 149 -13.63 -4.86 13.07
C SER A 149 -14.30 -3.48 13.15
N GLY A 150 -13.62 -2.41 12.70
CA GLY A 150 -14.17 -1.06 12.54
C GLY A 150 -14.62 -0.70 11.11
N ARG A 151 -14.57 -1.63 10.14
CA ARG A 151 -14.89 -1.44 8.71
C ARG A 151 -15.60 -2.67 8.10
N PRO A 152 -16.73 -3.12 8.66
CA PRO A 152 -17.37 -4.39 8.31
C PRO A 152 -17.78 -4.50 6.83
N ARG A 153 -18.16 -3.39 6.18
CA ARG A 153 -18.56 -3.40 4.76
C ARG A 153 -17.41 -3.63 3.78
N ILE A 154 -16.19 -3.23 4.12
CA ILE A 154 -15.03 -3.48 3.25
C ILE A 154 -14.67 -4.96 3.32
N PHE A 155 -14.72 -5.54 4.52
CA PHE A 155 -14.55 -6.98 4.71
C PHE A 155 -15.65 -7.78 4.01
N GLU A 156 -16.91 -7.35 4.10
CA GLU A 156 -18.04 -7.98 3.43
C GLU A 156 -17.90 -7.92 1.90
N SER A 157 -17.56 -6.75 1.33
CA SER A 157 -17.32 -6.61 -0.11
C SER A 157 -16.16 -7.48 -0.59
N LEU A 158 -15.10 -7.61 0.22
CA LEU A 158 -13.96 -8.45 -0.11
C LEU A 158 -14.31 -9.93 -0.01
N SER A 159 -15.08 -10.32 1.02
CA SER A 159 -15.56 -11.70 1.21
C SER A 159 -16.47 -12.13 0.07
N GLN A 160 -17.40 -11.27 -0.33
CA GLN A 160 -18.23 -11.50 -1.51
C GLN A 160 -17.39 -11.67 -2.78
N ALA A 161 -16.34 -10.88 -2.96
CA ALA A 161 -15.43 -11.04 -4.11
C ALA A 161 -14.57 -12.31 -4.01
N ALA A 162 -14.23 -12.77 -2.81
CA ALA A 162 -13.52 -14.01 -2.56
C ALA A 162 -14.37 -15.24 -2.90
N GLU A 163 -15.68 -15.17 -2.64
CA GLU A 163 -16.62 -16.26 -2.91
C GLU A 163 -17.21 -16.24 -4.32
N LYS A 164 -17.36 -15.05 -4.92
CA LYS A 164 -18.02 -14.90 -6.24
C LYS A 164 -17.14 -15.48 -7.35
N PRO A 165 -17.61 -16.46 -8.14
CA PRO A 165 -16.91 -16.98 -9.31
C PRO A 165 -16.56 -15.86 -10.31
N LEU A 166 -15.44 -15.99 -11.03
CA LEU A 166 -15.03 -15.00 -12.03
C LEU A 166 -16.07 -14.82 -13.15
N TYR A 167 -16.75 -15.91 -13.53
CA TYR A 167 -17.89 -15.92 -14.43
C TYR A 167 -18.75 -17.14 -14.10
N HIS A 168 -19.97 -17.20 -14.64
CA HIS A 168 -20.89 -18.31 -14.38
C HIS A 168 -20.28 -19.66 -14.77
N GLY A 169 -20.21 -20.59 -13.81
CA GLY A 169 -19.61 -21.92 -14.01
C GLY A 169 -18.08 -21.97 -13.84
N CYS A 170 -17.40 -20.87 -13.52
CA CYS A 170 -15.98 -20.89 -13.22
C CYS A 170 -15.72 -21.53 -11.85
N THR A 171 -15.03 -22.68 -11.83
CA THR A 171 -14.68 -23.39 -10.60
C THR A 171 -13.24 -23.11 -10.13
N LYS A 172 -12.36 -22.69 -11.06
CA LYS A 172 -10.94 -22.47 -10.78
C LYS A 172 -10.65 -21.10 -10.17
N TYR A 173 -11.37 -20.06 -10.58
CA TYR A 173 -11.11 -18.68 -10.16
C TYR A 173 -12.36 -17.99 -9.64
N THR A 174 -12.17 -17.26 -8.54
CA THR A 174 -13.11 -16.27 -8.02
C THR A 174 -12.66 -14.89 -8.47
N LYS A 175 -13.52 -13.88 -8.32
CA LYS A 175 -13.19 -12.50 -8.68
C LYS A 175 -11.91 -12.05 -7.99
N LEU A 176 -11.77 -12.33 -6.69
CA LEU A 176 -10.60 -11.94 -5.93
C LEU A 176 -9.35 -12.75 -6.34
N SER A 177 -9.46 -14.08 -6.48
CA SER A 177 -8.28 -14.89 -6.83
C SER A 177 -7.75 -14.57 -8.21
N ALA A 178 -8.62 -14.33 -9.20
CA ALA A 178 -8.22 -13.90 -10.54
C ALA A 178 -7.42 -12.58 -10.51
N VAL A 179 -7.91 -11.59 -9.76
CA VAL A 179 -7.25 -10.28 -9.64
C VAL A 179 -5.92 -10.40 -8.91
N ILE A 180 -5.83 -11.19 -7.83
CA ILE A 180 -4.58 -11.43 -7.11
C ILE A 180 -3.54 -12.08 -8.03
N THR A 181 -3.92 -13.15 -8.74
CA THR A 181 -3.01 -13.85 -9.65
C THR A 181 -2.48 -12.92 -10.75
N LEU A 182 -3.35 -12.12 -11.37
CA LEU A 182 -2.94 -11.16 -12.40
C LEU A 182 -2.04 -10.05 -11.83
N TYR A 183 -2.29 -9.58 -10.61
CA TYR A 183 -1.42 -8.60 -9.94
C TYR A 183 -0.04 -9.17 -9.62
N ASN A 184 0.04 -10.44 -9.22
CA ASN A 184 1.32 -11.10 -8.98
C ASN A 184 2.12 -11.19 -10.29
N VAL A 185 1.47 -11.50 -11.41
CA VAL A 185 2.11 -11.47 -12.74
C VAL A 185 2.54 -10.05 -13.12
N LYS A 186 1.70 -9.04 -12.89
CA LYS A 186 2.03 -7.62 -13.13
C LYS A 186 3.30 -7.22 -12.38
N ALA A 187 3.37 -7.49 -11.08
CA ALA A 187 4.51 -7.13 -10.24
C ALA A 187 5.77 -7.93 -10.63
N LYS A 188 5.65 -9.25 -10.81
CA LYS A 188 6.78 -10.12 -11.19
C LYS A 188 7.42 -9.70 -12.52
N ASN A 189 6.63 -9.14 -13.44
CA ASN A 189 7.10 -8.74 -14.77
C ASN A 189 7.16 -7.23 -14.98
N ASN A 190 7.04 -6.42 -13.91
CA ASN A 190 7.09 -4.96 -13.95
C ASN A 190 6.18 -4.32 -15.01
N TRP A 191 4.96 -4.84 -15.15
CA TRP A 191 4.01 -4.28 -16.12
C TRP A 191 3.52 -2.90 -15.69
N SER A 192 3.58 -1.96 -16.64
CA SER A 192 3.06 -0.61 -16.43
C SER A 192 1.55 -0.61 -16.17
N ASP A 193 1.07 0.37 -15.43
CA ASP A 193 -0.36 0.51 -15.11
C ASP A 193 -1.23 0.68 -16.36
N THR A 194 -0.68 1.33 -17.40
CA THR A 194 -1.33 1.48 -18.71
C THR A 194 -1.44 0.14 -19.43
N SER A 195 -0.32 -0.59 -19.56
CA SER A 195 -0.30 -1.90 -20.21
C SER A 195 -1.22 -2.89 -19.51
N PHE A 196 -1.20 -2.90 -18.18
CA PHE A 196 -2.06 -3.78 -17.39
C PHE A 196 -3.54 -3.42 -17.52
N THR A 197 -3.88 -2.14 -17.62
CA THR A 197 -5.26 -1.70 -17.89
C THR A 197 -5.74 -2.21 -19.24
N SER A 198 -4.94 -2.04 -20.30
CA SER A 198 -5.29 -2.56 -21.63
C SER A 198 -5.44 -4.08 -21.65
N LEU A 199 -4.58 -4.81 -20.92
CA LEU A 199 -4.71 -6.26 -20.78
C LEU A 199 -6.04 -6.65 -20.10
N LEU A 200 -6.40 -5.95 -19.02
CA LEU A 200 -7.64 -6.21 -18.29
C LEU A 200 -8.89 -5.97 -19.13
N GLU A 201 -8.88 -4.95 -20.00
CA GLU A 201 -9.95 -4.70 -20.98
C GLU A 201 -10.09 -5.87 -21.95
N VAL A 202 -8.99 -6.31 -22.56
CA VAL A 202 -8.99 -7.46 -23.48
C VAL A 202 -9.46 -8.73 -22.79
N LEU A 203 -8.98 -9.02 -21.58
CA LEU A 203 -9.40 -10.20 -20.83
C LEU A 203 -10.88 -10.14 -20.46
N HIS A 204 -11.41 -8.96 -20.13
CA HIS A 204 -12.84 -8.80 -19.85
C HIS A 204 -13.70 -9.14 -21.08
N ASP A 205 -13.25 -8.74 -22.27
CA ASP A 205 -13.97 -8.98 -23.53
C ASP A 205 -13.80 -10.42 -24.04
N MET A 206 -12.69 -11.08 -23.72
CA MET A 206 -12.46 -12.49 -24.07
C MET A 206 -13.25 -13.48 -23.20
N LEU A 207 -13.64 -13.07 -21.99
CA LEU A 207 -14.38 -13.91 -21.05
C LEU A 207 -15.89 -13.89 -21.35
N PRO A 208 -16.65 -14.90 -20.89
CA PRO A 208 -18.09 -14.95 -21.12
C PRO A 208 -18.84 -13.70 -20.62
N ASP A 209 -19.99 -13.42 -21.24
CA ASP A 209 -20.88 -12.34 -20.82
C ASP A 209 -21.27 -12.48 -19.35
N GLY A 210 -21.23 -11.36 -18.62
CA GLY A 210 -21.50 -11.32 -17.18
C GLY A 210 -20.31 -11.73 -16.30
N ASN A 211 -19.08 -11.69 -16.82
CA ASN A 211 -17.87 -11.90 -16.02
C ASN A 211 -17.58 -10.73 -15.06
N GLU A 212 -16.80 -11.03 -14.03
CA GLU A 212 -16.44 -10.12 -12.93
C GLU A 212 -15.04 -9.51 -13.08
N MET A 213 -14.37 -9.73 -14.22
CA MET A 213 -13.03 -9.22 -14.45
C MET A 213 -13.04 -7.68 -14.41
N PRO A 214 -12.17 -7.02 -13.63
CA PRO A 214 -12.07 -5.57 -13.65
C PRO A 214 -11.65 -5.05 -15.03
N LYS A 215 -12.22 -3.93 -15.47
CA LYS A 215 -11.85 -3.27 -16.74
C LYS A 215 -10.65 -2.34 -16.64
N SER A 216 -10.03 -2.20 -15.46
CA SER A 216 -8.87 -1.32 -15.31
C SER A 216 -8.04 -1.65 -14.09
N ASN A 217 -6.76 -1.24 -14.14
CA ASN A 217 -5.85 -1.31 -12.99
C ASN A 217 -6.45 -0.62 -11.77
N TYR A 218 -7.17 0.49 -11.93
CA TYR A 218 -7.83 1.19 -10.82
C TYR A 218 -8.83 0.30 -10.08
N TYR A 219 -9.72 -0.38 -10.80
CA TYR A 219 -10.73 -1.25 -10.16
C TYR A 219 -10.10 -2.49 -9.53
N ALA A 220 -9.10 -3.05 -10.20
CA ALA A 220 -8.34 -4.18 -9.68
C ALA A 220 -7.59 -3.77 -8.38
N LYS A 221 -6.91 -2.62 -8.38
CA LYS A 221 -6.24 -2.04 -7.20
C LYS A 221 -7.21 -1.73 -6.08
N LYS A 222 -8.40 -1.23 -6.40
CA LYS A 222 -9.46 -0.94 -5.42
C LYS A 222 -9.91 -2.20 -4.70
N LEU A 223 -10.03 -3.32 -5.41
CA LEU A 223 -10.35 -4.61 -4.81
C LEU A 223 -9.23 -5.11 -3.90
N MET A 224 -7.97 -4.86 -4.27
CA MET A 224 -6.78 -5.25 -3.51
C MET A 224 -6.44 -4.33 -2.35
N CYS A 225 -6.83 -3.06 -2.39
CA CYS A 225 -6.47 -2.05 -1.40
C CYS A 225 -6.76 -2.46 0.06
N PRO A 226 -7.89 -3.14 0.38
CA PRO A 226 -8.14 -3.66 1.73
C PRO A 226 -7.11 -4.67 2.23
N LEU A 227 -6.46 -5.40 1.32
CA LEU A 227 -5.41 -6.39 1.64
C LEU A 227 -4.03 -5.74 1.84
N GLY A 228 -3.89 -4.47 1.44
CA GLY A 228 -2.62 -3.75 1.51
C GLY A 228 -2.20 -3.44 2.94
N LEU A 229 -0.93 -3.65 3.25
CA LEU A 229 -0.33 -3.22 4.51
C LEU A 229 0.10 -1.76 4.37
N GLU A 230 -0.43 -0.91 5.25
CA GLU A 230 -0.15 0.53 5.23
C GLU A 230 1.36 0.83 5.37
N TYR A 231 1.76 2.00 4.88
CA TYR A 231 3.05 2.62 5.12
C TYR A 231 2.84 4.06 5.58
N LYS A 232 3.83 4.63 6.26
CA LYS A 232 3.85 6.02 6.71
C LYS A 232 4.96 6.76 5.99
N LYS A 233 4.66 7.92 5.43
CA LYS A 233 5.67 8.80 4.81
C LYS A 233 6.12 9.84 5.83
N PHE A 234 7.42 10.01 5.95
CA PHE A 234 8.03 11.07 6.76
C PHE A 234 8.99 11.85 5.88
N ASP A 235 8.87 13.17 5.88
CA ASP A 235 9.89 13.99 5.23
C ASP A 235 11.20 13.83 6.01
N ALA A 236 12.30 13.77 5.28
CA ALA A 236 13.64 13.63 5.83
C ALA A 236 14.48 14.85 5.45
N CYS A 237 15.45 15.18 6.31
CA CYS A 237 16.48 16.14 5.96
C CYS A 237 17.28 15.60 4.76
N PRO A 238 17.63 16.43 3.75
CA PRO A 238 18.48 15.99 2.64
C PRO A 238 19.86 15.48 3.07
N ASN A 239 20.33 15.88 4.25
CA ASN A 239 21.59 15.42 4.85
C ASN A 239 21.34 14.39 5.98
N ASP A 240 20.19 13.72 5.99
CA ASP A 240 19.84 12.63 6.93
C ASP A 240 19.90 12.98 8.43
N CYS A 241 19.92 14.27 8.76
CA CYS A 241 20.08 14.74 10.13
C CYS A 241 18.85 14.46 11.02
N VAL A 242 17.65 14.56 10.46
CA VAL A 242 16.37 14.41 11.18
C VAL A 242 15.28 13.90 10.24
N LEU A 243 14.28 13.25 10.84
CA LEU A 243 12.96 13.06 10.25
C LEU A 243 12.02 14.14 10.76
N TYR A 244 11.23 14.75 9.88
CA TYR A 244 10.22 15.76 10.22
C TYR A 244 8.96 15.09 10.79
N ARG A 245 9.12 14.47 11.97
CA ARG A 245 8.05 13.84 12.77
C ARG A 245 8.08 14.36 14.20
N ASN A 246 7.00 14.16 14.95
CA ASN A 246 6.85 14.60 16.35
C ASN A 246 7.21 16.09 16.51
N GLU A 247 8.15 16.44 17.38
CA GLU A 247 8.63 17.80 17.63
C GLU A 247 9.14 18.54 16.38
N TYR A 248 9.58 17.82 15.34
CA TYR A 248 10.08 18.43 14.10
C TYR A 248 9.00 18.56 13.01
N CYS A 249 7.76 18.13 13.25
CA CYS A 249 6.73 18.03 12.19
C CYS A 249 6.37 19.37 11.54
N MET A 250 6.49 20.48 12.28
CA MET A 250 6.17 21.84 11.79
C MET A 250 7.37 22.60 11.24
N LEU A 251 8.57 22.04 11.31
CA LEU A 251 9.78 22.71 10.82
C LEU A 251 9.86 22.65 9.29
N ASN A 252 10.28 23.78 8.70
CA ASN A 252 10.55 23.90 7.26
C ASN A 252 12.05 23.82 6.93
N LYS A 253 12.92 23.86 7.96
CA LYS A 253 14.37 23.75 7.84
C LYS A 253 14.88 22.79 8.92
N CYS A 254 15.97 22.11 8.61
CA CYS A 254 16.59 21.19 9.54
C CYS A 254 17.20 21.99 10.72
N PRO A 255 16.90 21.63 11.98
CA PRO A 255 17.47 22.31 13.14
C PRO A 255 18.98 22.05 13.31
N ARG A 256 19.53 20.98 12.71
CA ARG A 256 20.97 20.68 12.77
C ARG A 256 21.79 21.35 11.67
N CYS A 257 21.35 21.26 10.41
CA CYS A 257 22.16 21.70 9.27
C CYS A 257 21.57 22.91 8.52
N GLY A 258 20.42 23.45 8.95
CA GLY A 258 19.77 24.60 8.33
C GLY A 258 19.15 24.35 6.94
N LYS A 259 19.39 23.18 6.35
CA LYS A 259 18.94 22.83 5.00
C LYS A 259 17.42 22.75 4.92
N SER A 260 16.86 23.19 3.79
CA SER A 260 15.42 23.20 3.55
C SER A 260 14.82 21.78 3.61
N ARG A 261 13.61 21.66 4.17
CA ARG A 261 12.78 20.46 4.09
C ARG A 261 12.30 20.16 2.68
N TYR A 262 12.07 21.20 1.89
CA TYR A 262 11.45 21.13 0.56
C TYR A 262 12.49 21.38 -0.54
N LYS A 263 12.27 20.78 -1.72
CA LYS A 263 13.01 21.10 -2.96
C LYS A 263 12.78 22.58 -3.29
N ARG A 264 13.85 23.29 -3.65
CA ARG A 264 13.80 24.69 -4.09
C ARG A 264 14.36 24.75 -5.51
N ASN A 265 13.64 25.39 -6.41
CA ASN A 265 14.15 25.72 -7.74
C ASN A 265 14.79 27.11 -7.67
N ASP A 266 15.94 27.30 -8.30
CA ASP A 266 16.73 28.56 -8.22
C ASP A 266 15.93 29.80 -8.65
N VAL A 267 14.92 29.61 -9.51
CA VAL A 267 14.07 30.67 -10.07
C VAL A 267 13.05 31.24 -9.06
N ASP A 268 12.75 30.52 -7.97
CA ASP A 268 11.59 30.77 -7.11
C ASP A 268 11.96 31.03 -5.64
N SER A 269 13.19 31.51 -5.41
CA SER A 269 13.75 31.76 -4.07
C SER A 269 12.96 32.77 -3.22
N ASN A 270 12.03 33.53 -3.83
CA ASN A 270 11.22 34.58 -3.22
C ASN A 270 9.73 34.21 -3.04
N SER A 271 9.27 33.00 -3.38
CA SER A 271 7.89 32.62 -3.12
C SER A 271 7.75 31.84 -1.81
N ASP A 272 6.76 32.19 -1.00
CA ASP A 272 6.35 31.44 0.21
C ASP A 272 5.73 30.05 -0.11
N LYS A 273 5.81 29.61 -1.37
CA LYS A 273 5.25 28.35 -1.83
C LYS A 273 6.18 27.21 -1.43
N LYS A 274 5.66 26.31 -0.59
CA LYS A 274 6.34 25.06 -0.23
C LYS A 274 6.33 24.13 -1.44
N GLY A 275 7.51 23.83 -1.98
CA GLY A 275 7.71 22.75 -2.95
C GLY A 275 7.53 21.36 -2.33
N PRO A 276 7.66 20.28 -3.12
CA PRO A 276 7.63 18.93 -2.59
C PRO A 276 8.79 18.68 -1.60
N PRO A 277 8.68 17.70 -0.68
CA PRO A 277 9.76 17.33 0.22
C PRO A 277 11.04 16.99 -0.56
N ALA A 278 12.19 17.41 -0.03
CA ALA A 278 13.48 17.16 -0.66
C ALA A 278 13.93 15.69 -0.52
N LYS A 279 13.53 15.02 0.56
CA LYS A 279 13.75 13.59 0.80
C LYS A 279 12.58 13.03 1.60
N VAL A 280 12.15 11.80 1.31
CA VAL A 280 11.04 11.13 1.99
C VAL A 280 11.48 9.74 2.46
N LEU A 281 11.29 9.47 3.74
CA LEU A 281 11.37 8.13 4.31
C LEU A 281 10.00 7.45 4.22
N TRP A 282 10.00 6.24 3.69
CA TRP A 282 8.85 5.35 3.70
C TRP A 282 9.02 4.38 4.85
N TYR A 283 8.24 4.55 5.90
CA TYR A 283 8.23 3.67 7.05
C TYR A 283 7.14 2.63 6.89
N LEU A 284 7.52 1.36 7.00
CA LEU A 284 6.63 0.22 6.95
C LEU A 284 6.34 -0.22 8.40
N PRO A 285 5.14 0.06 8.98
CA PRO A 285 4.83 -0.35 10.33
C PRO A 285 4.99 -1.85 10.53
N ILE A 286 5.80 -2.21 11.51
CA ILE A 286 6.21 -3.60 11.78
C ILE A 286 5.04 -4.41 12.36
N ILE A 287 4.25 -3.83 13.27
CA ILE A 287 3.18 -4.57 13.98
C ILE A 287 2.16 -5.21 13.02
N PRO A 288 1.55 -4.50 12.05
CA PRO A 288 0.62 -5.13 11.10
C PRO A 288 1.26 -6.24 10.26
N ARG A 289 2.55 -6.10 9.93
CA ARG A 289 3.32 -7.09 9.17
C ARG A 289 3.57 -8.35 9.98
N LEU A 290 3.96 -8.21 11.25
CA LEU A 290 4.17 -9.36 12.13
C LEU A 290 2.87 -10.11 12.40
N LYS A 291 1.75 -9.40 12.61
CA LYS A 291 0.43 -10.04 12.71
C LYS A 291 0.17 -10.90 11.47
N ARG A 292 0.33 -10.31 10.28
CA ARG A 292 0.20 -10.98 8.99
C ARG A 292 1.07 -12.23 8.83
N LEU A 293 2.29 -12.19 9.36
CA LEU A 293 3.17 -13.37 9.33
C LEU A 293 2.69 -14.47 10.29
N PHE A 294 2.13 -14.12 11.45
CA PHE A 294 1.62 -15.11 12.41
C PHE A 294 0.28 -15.74 12.04
N SER A 295 -0.49 -15.17 11.10
CA SER A 295 -1.76 -15.75 10.67
C SER A 295 -1.64 -16.83 9.63
N ILE A 296 -0.64 -16.72 8.77
CA ILE A 296 -0.35 -17.76 7.78
C ILE A 296 0.27 -18.92 8.56
N LYS A 297 -0.38 -20.08 8.53
CA LYS A 297 -0.02 -21.22 9.38
C LYS A 297 1.43 -21.68 9.15
N ALA A 298 1.84 -21.71 7.88
CA ALA A 298 3.21 -22.03 7.47
C ALA A 298 4.23 -21.03 8.06
N ASN A 299 3.97 -19.72 7.90
CA ASN A 299 4.85 -18.67 8.42
C ASN A 299 4.92 -18.68 9.95
N ALA A 300 3.79 -18.89 10.63
CA ALA A 300 3.74 -19.00 12.09
C ALA A 300 4.64 -20.13 12.62
N LYS A 301 4.73 -21.25 11.90
CA LYS A 301 5.65 -22.36 12.24
C LYS A 301 7.11 -21.90 12.18
N TYR A 302 7.49 -21.16 11.14
CA TYR A 302 8.85 -20.62 11.01
C TYR A 302 9.17 -19.60 12.11
N LEU A 303 8.23 -18.71 12.45
CA LEU A 303 8.43 -17.70 13.49
C LEU A 303 8.64 -18.31 14.89
N ARG A 304 8.03 -19.46 15.18
CA ARG A 304 8.16 -20.19 16.46
C ARG A 304 9.26 -21.25 16.45
N TRP A 305 9.88 -21.49 15.30
CA TRP A 305 10.88 -22.55 15.11
C TRP A 305 12.00 -22.48 16.15
N HIS A 306 12.45 -21.25 16.47
CA HIS A 306 13.52 -20.97 17.42
C HIS A 306 13.29 -21.57 18.83
N GLY A 307 12.04 -21.77 19.23
CA GLY A 307 11.67 -22.39 20.51
C GLY A 307 11.17 -23.83 20.38
N GLU A 308 10.45 -24.16 19.30
CA GLU A 308 9.75 -25.44 19.14
C GLU A 308 10.62 -26.55 18.51
N GLN A 309 11.35 -26.24 17.44
CA GLN A 309 12.01 -27.23 16.58
C GLN A 309 13.54 -27.15 16.62
N ARG A 310 14.08 -26.08 17.19
CA ARG A 310 15.52 -25.85 17.29
C ARG A 310 16.20 -26.93 18.15
N LYS A 311 17.30 -27.49 17.64
CA LYS A 311 18.18 -28.40 18.38
C LYS A 311 18.93 -27.67 19.50
N LYS A 312 18.92 -28.23 20.72
CA LYS A 312 19.59 -27.70 21.91
C LYS A 312 20.73 -28.61 22.35
N ASP A 313 21.77 -28.71 21.53
CA ASP A 313 22.96 -29.56 21.78
C ASP A 313 24.16 -28.80 22.36
N GLY A 314 23.96 -27.55 22.78
CA GLY A 314 25.00 -26.70 23.34
C GLY A 314 25.88 -26.00 22.29
N MET A 315 25.67 -26.26 21.00
CA MET A 315 26.39 -25.61 19.91
C MET A 315 25.66 -24.34 19.43
N LEU A 316 26.40 -23.39 18.86
CA LEU A 316 25.83 -22.19 18.22
C LEU A 316 25.33 -22.56 16.82
N ARG A 317 24.04 -22.85 16.67
CA ARG A 317 23.43 -23.24 15.38
C ARG A 317 22.47 -22.19 14.84
N HIS A 318 21.89 -21.40 15.73
CA HIS A 318 20.92 -20.35 15.41
C HIS A 318 21.21 -19.11 16.26
N PRO A 319 20.81 -17.89 15.84
CA PRO A 319 20.92 -16.70 16.68
C PRO A 319 20.32 -16.85 18.09
N ALA A 320 19.34 -17.75 18.26
CA ALA A 320 18.74 -18.07 19.55
C ALA A 320 19.66 -18.86 20.52
N ASP A 321 20.79 -19.39 20.03
CA ASP A 321 21.83 -20.00 20.86
C ASP A 321 22.82 -18.96 21.42
N SER A 322 22.79 -17.74 20.87
CA SER A 322 23.74 -16.68 21.20
C SER A 322 23.63 -16.25 22.67
N PRO A 323 24.74 -15.79 23.27
CA PRO A 323 24.72 -15.18 24.60
C PRO A 323 23.75 -14.00 24.71
N GLN A 324 23.60 -13.22 23.63
CA GLN A 324 22.71 -12.06 23.58
C GLN A 324 21.24 -12.48 23.75
N TRP A 325 20.82 -13.54 23.06
CA TRP A 325 19.46 -14.07 23.20
C TRP A 325 19.20 -14.57 24.61
N LYS A 326 20.14 -15.34 25.19
CA LYS A 326 20.05 -15.83 26.56
C LYS A 326 19.94 -14.69 27.58
N THR A 327 20.74 -13.64 27.39
CA THR A 327 20.72 -12.45 28.25
C THR A 327 19.34 -11.77 28.24
N ILE A 328 18.69 -11.68 27.07
CA ILE A 328 17.32 -11.14 26.96
C ILE A 328 16.32 -12.03 27.71
N ASP A 329 16.40 -13.35 27.53
CA ASP A 329 15.48 -14.29 28.18
C ASP A 329 15.63 -14.31 29.70
N GLU A 330 16.86 -14.16 30.21
CA GLU A 330 17.16 -14.03 31.65
C GLU A 330 16.70 -12.69 32.22
N SER A 331 16.89 -11.60 31.46
CA SER A 331 16.48 -10.24 31.88
C SER A 331 14.97 -10.06 31.85
N PHE A 332 14.27 -10.77 30.96
CA PHE A 332 12.82 -10.70 30.78
C PHE A 332 12.19 -12.11 30.76
N PRO A 333 12.09 -12.81 31.91
CA PRO A 333 11.69 -14.22 31.94
C PRO A 333 10.31 -14.50 31.33
N ASP A 334 9.34 -13.60 31.54
CA ASP A 334 8.00 -13.77 30.97
C ASP A 334 7.98 -13.54 29.45
N PHE A 335 8.86 -12.69 28.92
CA PHE A 335 9.08 -12.54 27.49
C PHE A 335 9.82 -13.74 26.89
N GLY A 336 10.79 -14.28 27.64
CA GLY A 336 11.54 -15.51 27.35
C GLY A 336 10.66 -16.74 27.15
N LYS A 337 9.68 -16.92 28.04
CA LYS A 337 8.78 -18.10 28.05
C LYS A 337 7.80 -18.15 26.89
N GLU A 338 7.41 -17.00 26.34
CA GLU A 338 6.44 -16.94 25.24
C GLU A 338 7.16 -17.09 23.89
N VAL A 339 6.95 -18.26 23.26
CA VAL A 339 7.61 -18.64 21.99
C VAL A 339 7.19 -17.78 20.79
N ARG A 340 6.07 -17.06 20.88
CA ARG A 340 5.62 -16.14 19.82
C ARG A 340 6.34 -14.79 19.88
N ASN A 341 7.10 -14.52 20.94
CA ASN A 341 7.84 -13.27 21.03
C ASN A 341 9.02 -13.28 20.06
N LEU A 342 9.14 -12.21 19.28
CA LEU A 342 10.23 -12.04 18.32
C LEU A 342 11.30 -11.13 18.90
N ARG A 343 12.58 -11.47 18.69
CA ARG A 343 13.72 -10.61 18.98
C ARG A 343 14.21 -10.06 17.66
N LEU A 344 14.09 -8.75 17.48
CA LEU A 344 14.55 -8.04 16.29
C LEU A 344 15.97 -7.55 16.54
N ALA A 345 16.82 -7.63 15.52
CA ALA A 345 18.23 -7.28 15.64
C ALA A 345 18.64 -6.34 14.49
N LEU A 346 19.23 -5.20 14.84
CA LEU A 346 19.77 -4.28 13.85
C LEU A 346 21.18 -4.73 13.47
N CYS A 347 21.38 -5.13 12.21
CA CYS A 347 22.70 -5.36 11.65
C CYS A 347 23.05 -4.21 10.69
N THR A 348 24.21 -3.58 10.90
CA THR A 348 24.77 -2.58 9.98
C THR A 348 25.91 -3.14 9.13
N ASP A 349 26.30 -4.40 9.35
CA ASP A 349 27.37 -5.09 8.63
C ASP A 349 26.82 -5.73 7.34
N GLY A 350 27.58 -5.65 6.24
CA GLY A 350 27.25 -6.22 4.93
C GLY A 350 26.27 -5.42 4.07
N MET A 351 25.64 -4.37 4.59
CA MET A 351 24.69 -3.55 3.83
C MET A 351 25.38 -2.30 3.27
N ASN A 352 25.62 -2.28 1.96
CA ASN A 352 25.86 -1.05 1.23
C ASN A 352 24.50 -0.50 0.75
N PRO A 353 23.87 0.45 1.46
CA PRO A 353 22.62 1.07 0.99
C PRO A 353 22.79 1.78 -0.36
N TYR A 354 24.03 1.95 -0.84
CA TYR A 354 24.41 2.52 -2.12
C TYR A 354 25.13 1.49 -3.01
N GLY A 355 24.72 0.22 -2.98
CA GLY A 355 25.29 -0.87 -3.78
C GLY A 355 25.81 -0.41 -5.15
N SER A 356 27.05 -0.81 -5.47
CA SER A 356 27.87 -0.27 -6.57
C SER A 356 27.03 0.01 -7.82
N PHE A 357 26.72 1.30 -8.02
CA PHE A 357 26.13 1.90 -9.23
C PHE A 357 24.61 1.82 -9.47
N SER A 358 23.76 1.55 -8.47
CA SER A 358 22.33 1.88 -8.61
C SER A 358 21.65 2.15 -7.25
N SER A 359 21.32 3.41 -6.95
CA SER A 359 20.39 3.73 -5.84
C SER A 359 19.82 5.15 -5.95
N GLN A 360 18.67 5.30 -6.62
CA GLN A 360 17.82 6.48 -6.41
C GLN A 360 17.15 6.45 -5.01
N HIS A 361 17.18 5.30 -4.33
CA HIS A 361 16.66 5.12 -2.98
C HIS A 361 17.51 4.13 -2.17
N THR A 362 17.45 4.24 -0.84
CA THR A 362 18.12 3.33 0.10
C THR A 362 17.07 2.60 0.92
N THR A 363 17.08 1.26 0.90
CA THR A 363 16.16 0.44 1.70
C THR A 363 16.87 -0.11 2.93
N TRP A 364 16.29 0.11 4.11
CA TRP A 364 16.79 -0.42 5.37
C TRP A 364 15.82 -1.49 5.87
N PRO A 365 16.15 -2.78 5.75
CA PRO A 365 15.33 -3.81 6.36
C PRO A 365 15.47 -3.71 7.88
N VAL A 366 14.35 -3.68 8.58
CA VAL A 366 14.32 -3.96 10.02
C VAL A 366 14.07 -5.46 10.13
N LEU A 367 15.12 -6.24 10.36
CA LEU A 367 15.04 -7.69 10.57
C LEU A 367 14.94 -8.03 12.06
#